data_AF-A0A2V4DEG0-F1
#
_entry.id   AF-A0A2V4DEG0-F1
#
_cell.length_a   1.000
_cell.length_b   1.000
_cell.length_c   1.000
_cell.angle_alpha   90.00
_cell.angle_beta   90.00
_cell.angle_gamma   90.00
#
_symmetry.space_group_name_H-M   'P 1'
#
loop_
_entity.id
_entity.type
_entity.pdbx_description
1 polymer ?
#
loop_
_entity_poly.entity_id
_entity_poly.type
_entity_poly.pdbx_seq_one_letter_code
_entity_poly.pdbx_strand_id
1 'polypeptide(L)'
;MMFLPTGDVESIDWWKRVIPVGGGGKRWGDPPNVEGGKIESISSLSGPTFLLTEKSGRKVIIRLLLLDEKGHGRTLSELGSEHLNSAFGGLQVGKQDLLLFFRQDEGQRADELLSAALRDGDFDEGRKICGRVGQVLGRFHIDSLNKKSLPNDERKWNARLKSLEDRVLSNTLWRAPHSYNTLATITHRNFGLQAVYIDGDEAVITCCHDGIPNAILPTSRDYPVIRDLAAAYRSLAVLCDELGVS
;
A
#
# COMPACT_ATOMS: atom_id res chain seq x y z
N MET A 1 -16.03 6.28 6.66
CA MET A 1 -16.44 6.09 8.06
C MET A 1 -15.19 5.70 8.82
N MET A 2 -14.96 6.24 10.02
CA MET A 2 -13.80 5.86 10.83
C MET A 2 -14.17 4.70 11.75
N PHE A 3 -13.37 3.64 11.76
CA PHE A 3 -13.57 2.49 12.65
C PHE A 3 -12.53 2.54 13.76
N LEU A 4 -12.97 2.81 14.98
CA LEU A 4 -12.13 2.71 16.17
C LEU A 4 -12.42 1.39 16.89
N PRO A 5 -11.39 0.60 17.22
CA PRO A 5 -11.58 -0.65 17.96
C PRO A 5 -12.11 -0.35 19.36
N THR A 6 -13.08 -1.13 19.82
CA THR A 6 -13.52 -1.13 21.21
C THR A 6 -12.70 -2.14 22.00
N GLY A 7 -11.94 -1.69 23.00
CA GLY A 7 -11.11 -2.53 23.85
C GLY A 7 -9.60 -2.37 23.64
N ASP A 8 -8.83 -3.22 24.31
CA ASP A 8 -7.37 -3.16 24.30
C ASP A 8 -6.77 -3.96 23.14
N VAL A 9 -6.38 -3.26 22.07
CA VAL A 9 -5.74 -3.86 20.88
C VAL A 9 -4.31 -4.34 21.13
N GLU A 10 -3.68 -3.97 22.24
CA GLU A 10 -2.36 -4.50 22.62
C GLU A 10 -2.48 -5.87 23.31
N SER A 11 -3.67 -6.23 23.79
CA SER A 11 -3.93 -7.51 24.42
C SER A 11 -4.24 -8.61 23.40
N ILE A 12 -3.51 -9.73 23.49
CA ILE A 12 -3.80 -10.91 22.65
C ILE A 12 -5.23 -11.44 22.84
N ASP A 13 -5.82 -11.25 24.02
CA ASP A 13 -7.19 -11.69 24.29
C ASP A 13 -8.22 -10.92 23.44
N TRP A 14 -7.93 -9.68 23.07
CA TRP A 14 -8.76 -8.93 22.15
C TRP A 14 -8.75 -9.58 20.75
N TRP A 15 -7.58 -9.94 20.25
CA TRP A 15 -7.42 -10.60 18.95
C TRP A 15 -8.07 -11.99 18.92
N LYS A 16 -7.98 -12.76 20.01
CA LYS A 16 -8.69 -14.04 20.20
C LYS A 16 -10.19 -13.91 20.09
N ARG A 17 -10.76 -12.78 20.48
CA ARG A 17 -12.20 -12.50 20.31
C ARG A 17 -12.53 -12.06 18.89
N VAL A 18 -11.71 -11.18 18.29
CA VAL A 18 -12.06 -10.50 17.03
C VAL A 18 -11.80 -11.35 15.79
N ILE A 19 -10.64 -12.01 15.70
CA ILE A 19 -10.22 -12.73 14.48
C ILE A 19 -11.10 -13.96 14.17
N PRO A 20 -11.48 -14.80 15.15
CA PRO A 20 -12.26 -16.00 14.84
C PRO A 20 -13.70 -15.73 14.40
N VAL A 21 -14.38 -14.76 15.03
CA VAL A 21 -15.82 -14.49 14.82
C VAL A 21 -16.09 -13.27 13.92
N GLY A 22 -15.05 -12.56 13.50
CA GLY A 22 -15.15 -11.37 12.66
C GLY A 22 -15.67 -10.12 13.39
N GLY A 23 -15.88 -10.14 14.72
CA GLY A 23 -16.14 -8.92 15.50
C GLY A 23 -17.25 -7.98 14.95
N GLY A 24 -18.27 -8.51 14.27
CA GLY A 24 -19.33 -7.72 13.60
C GLY A 24 -19.14 -7.45 12.10
N GLY A 25 -18.03 -7.88 11.52
CA GLY A 25 -17.75 -7.87 10.08
C GLY A 25 -17.74 -9.27 9.44
N LYS A 26 -17.52 -9.31 8.12
CA LYS A 26 -17.33 -10.51 7.32
C LYS A 26 -15.85 -10.82 7.14
N ARG A 27 -15.39 -11.92 7.71
CA ARG A 27 -14.03 -12.45 7.49
C ARG A 27 -13.86 -12.98 6.07
N TRP A 28 -12.67 -12.85 5.52
CA TRP A 28 -12.27 -13.45 4.24
C TRP A 28 -10.83 -13.96 4.30
N GLY A 29 -10.49 -14.91 3.43
CA GLY A 29 -9.22 -15.64 3.48
C GLY A 29 -9.06 -16.46 4.76
N ASP A 30 -7.82 -16.88 5.01
CA ASP A 30 -7.49 -17.71 6.17
C ASP A 30 -7.10 -16.83 7.37
N PRO A 31 -7.73 -16.99 8.55
CA PRO A 31 -7.32 -16.29 9.75
C PRO A 31 -5.94 -16.80 10.23
N PRO A 32 -5.08 -15.92 10.77
CA PRO A 32 -3.88 -16.38 11.47
C PRO A 32 -4.26 -17.06 12.80
N ASN A 33 -3.38 -17.92 13.29
CA ASN A 33 -3.57 -18.63 14.54
C ASN A 33 -3.01 -17.83 15.73
N VAL A 34 -3.92 -17.22 16.49
CA VAL A 34 -3.60 -16.45 17.69
C VAL A 34 -3.41 -17.30 18.95
N GLU A 35 -3.80 -18.57 18.94
CA GLU A 35 -3.75 -19.40 20.14
C GLU A 35 -2.31 -19.75 20.52
N GLY A 36 -1.92 -19.33 21.73
CA GLY A 36 -0.55 -19.48 22.23
C GLY A 36 0.50 -18.62 21.50
N GLY A 37 0.06 -17.67 20.67
CA GLY A 37 0.95 -16.71 20.02
C GLY A 37 1.33 -15.52 20.92
N LYS A 38 2.11 -14.59 20.37
CA LYS A 38 2.44 -13.29 20.97
C LYS A 38 2.11 -12.19 19.97
N ILE A 39 1.49 -11.10 20.43
CA ILE A 39 1.21 -9.92 19.62
C ILE A 39 1.99 -8.72 20.15
N GLU A 40 2.53 -7.92 19.24
CA GLU A 40 3.33 -6.73 19.54
C GLU A 40 2.98 -5.62 18.56
N SER A 41 2.69 -4.42 19.06
CA SER A 41 2.59 -3.24 18.20
C SER A 41 3.95 -2.89 17.61
N ILE A 42 3.96 -2.59 16.31
CA ILE A 42 5.17 -2.19 15.58
C ILE A 42 4.96 -0.83 14.92
N SER A 43 6.02 -0.03 14.86
CA SER A 43 5.99 1.26 14.18
C SER A 43 5.69 1.07 12.69
N SER A 44 4.77 1.87 12.17
CA SER A 44 4.35 1.81 10.78
C SER A 44 3.85 3.17 10.32
N LEU A 45 4.19 3.54 9.09
CA LEU A 45 3.74 4.77 8.46
C LEU A 45 2.25 4.72 8.05
N SER A 46 1.63 3.55 8.11
CA SER A 46 0.29 3.27 7.56
C SER A 46 -0.81 3.11 8.62
N GLY A 47 -0.53 3.47 9.87
CA GLY A 47 -1.45 3.32 11.00
C GLY A 47 -1.14 2.10 11.87
N PRO A 48 -2.04 1.75 12.82
CA PRO A 48 -1.78 0.72 13.81
C PRO A 48 -1.48 -0.63 13.16
N THR A 49 -0.28 -1.13 13.42
CA THR A 49 0.25 -2.34 12.81
C THR A 49 0.81 -3.23 13.91
N PHE A 50 0.51 -4.52 13.84
CA PHE A 50 0.87 -5.49 14.86
C PHE A 50 1.60 -6.66 14.23
N LEU A 51 2.63 -7.15 14.90
CA LEU A 51 3.29 -8.40 14.60
C LEU A 51 2.69 -9.49 15.49
N LEU A 52 2.04 -10.47 14.88
CA LEU A 52 1.67 -11.73 15.52
C LEU A 52 2.76 -12.77 15.22
N THR A 53 3.38 -13.28 16.28
CA THR A 53 4.20 -14.49 16.23
C THR A 53 3.33 -15.66 16.69
N GLU A 54 2.92 -16.52 15.76
CA GLU A 54 2.15 -17.72 16.06
C GLU A 54 2.99 -18.72 16.87
N LYS A 55 2.34 -19.65 17.58
CA LYS A 55 3.04 -20.74 18.29
C LYS A 55 3.94 -21.59 17.39
N SER A 56 3.60 -21.68 16.10
CA SER A 56 4.39 -22.36 15.06
C SER A 56 5.72 -21.65 14.73
N GLY A 57 5.91 -20.41 15.20
CA GLY A 57 7.00 -19.52 14.79
C GLY A 57 6.69 -18.68 13.55
N ARG A 58 5.56 -18.92 12.87
CA ARG A 58 5.13 -18.10 11.73
C ARG A 58 4.86 -16.66 12.18
N LYS A 59 5.39 -15.70 11.43
CA LYS A 59 5.20 -14.27 11.67
C LYS A 59 4.17 -13.70 10.70
N VAL A 60 3.18 -13.00 11.24
CA VAL A 60 2.08 -12.40 10.50
C VAL A 60 1.98 -10.93 10.87
N ILE A 61 1.95 -10.07 9.85
CA ILE A 61 1.70 -8.64 10.03
C ILE A 61 0.19 -8.43 9.95
N ILE A 62 -0.38 -7.85 10.99
CA ILE A 62 -1.79 -7.49 11.07
C ILE A 62 -1.90 -5.98 11.00
N ARG A 63 -2.62 -5.47 10.01
CA ARG A 63 -2.90 -4.03 9.86
C ARG A 63 -4.33 -3.72 10.23
N LEU A 64 -4.52 -2.75 11.11
CA LEU A 64 -5.82 -2.20 11.46
C LEU A 64 -6.05 -0.93 10.63
N LEU A 65 -7.00 -1.00 9.69
CA LEU A 65 -7.36 0.12 8.84
C LEU A 65 -8.50 0.92 9.49
N LEU A 66 -8.13 2.01 10.16
CA LEU A 66 -9.11 2.92 10.78
C LEU A 66 -9.94 3.66 9.73
N LEU A 67 -9.38 3.84 8.54
CA LEU A 67 -9.95 4.55 7.41
C LEU A 67 -9.71 3.73 6.15
N ASP A 68 -10.79 3.16 5.60
CA ASP A 68 -10.80 2.52 4.30
C ASP A 68 -12.05 2.97 3.54
N GLU A 69 -11.92 3.11 2.22
CA GLU A 69 -13.02 3.59 1.39
C GLU A 69 -13.92 2.43 0.94
N LYS A 70 -13.32 1.40 0.30
CA LYS A 70 -14.01 0.40 -0.54
C LYS A 70 -13.32 -0.97 -0.58
N GLY A 71 -12.43 -1.27 0.34
CA GLY A 71 -11.81 -2.59 0.46
C GLY A 71 -10.72 -2.83 -0.58
N HIS A 72 -9.83 -1.85 -0.75
CA HIS A 72 -8.79 -1.92 -1.79
C HIS A 72 -7.73 -2.97 -1.46
N GLY A 73 -7.45 -3.25 -0.18
CA GLY A 73 -6.51 -4.29 0.21
C GLY A 73 -6.99 -5.69 -0.19
N ARG A 74 -8.29 -5.95 -0.01
CA ARG A 74 -8.92 -7.16 -0.56
C ARG A 74 -8.89 -7.19 -2.09
N THR A 75 -9.12 -6.05 -2.75
CA THR A 75 -9.05 -5.95 -4.22
C THR A 75 -7.66 -6.33 -4.74
N LEU A 76 -6.59 -5.88 -4.07
CA LEU A 76 -5.21 -6.25 -4.40
C LEU A 76 -4.89 -7.72 -4.11
N SER A 77 -5.51 -8.31 -3.07
CA SER A 77 -5.41 -9.75 -2.79
C SER A 77 -6.07 -10.61 -3.87
N GLU A 78 -7.29 -10.26 -4.28
CA GLU A 78 -8.04 -10.99 -5.31
C GLU A 78 -7.40 -10.91 -6.70
N LEU A 79 -6.52 -9.92 -6.94
CA LEU A 79 -5.70 -9.86 -8.14
C LEU A 79 -4.70 -11.02 -8.22
N GLY A 80 -4.23 -11.55 -7.08
CA GLY A 80 -3.28 -12.66 -7.05
C GLY A 80 -1.99 -12.38 -7.82
N SER A 81 -1.48 -11.15 -7.77
CA SER A 81 -0.21 -10.77 -8.41
C SER A 81 0.97 -11.30 -7.59
N GLU A 82 1.88 -12.03 -8.22
CA GLU A 82 3.11 -12.52 -7.58
C GLU A 82 4.06 -11.38 -7.18
N HIS A 83 3.93 -10.22 -7.82
CA HIS A 83 4.73 -9.02 -7.50
C HIS A 83 4.25 -8.29 -6.24
N LEU A 84 3.17 -8.75 -5.61
CA LEU A 84 2.61 -8.16 -4.39
C LEU A 84 2.72 -9.12 -3.20
N ASN A 85 3.22 -8.65 -2.06
CA ASN A 85 2.90 -9.22 -0.77
C ASN A 85 1.51 -8.72 -0.35
N SER A 86 0.48 -9.23 -1.02
CA SER A 86 -0.91 -8.89 -0.75
C SER A 86 -1.45 -9.63 0.48
N ALA A 87 -2.54 -9.11 1.06
CA ALA A 87 -3.13 -9.71 2.25
C ALA A 87 -3.64 -11.13 1.92
N PHE A 88 -3.35 -12.12 2.76
CA PHE A 88 -3.87 -13.49 2.59
C PHE A 88 -5.24 -13.69 3.25
N GLY A 89 -5.69 -12.71 4.01
CA GLY A 89 -6.99 -12.71 4.66
C GLY A 89 -7.25 -11.39 5.37
N GLY A 90 -8.44 -11.25 5.92
CA GLY A 90 -8.83 -10.04 6.62
C GLY A 90 -10.26 -10.05 7.12
N LEU A 91 -10.68 -8.88 7.59
CA LEU A 91 -12.02 -8.62 8.07
C LEU A 91 -12.58 -7.38 7.36
N GLN A 92 -13.80 -7.49 6.81
CA GLN A 92 -14.50 -6.37 6.20
C GLN A 92 -15.79 -6.03 6.93
N VAL A 93 -16.12 -4.74 7.01
CA VAL A 93 -17.46 -4.27 7.41
C VAL A 93 -18.11 -3.64 6.19
N GLY A 94 -19.19 -4.27 5.69
CA GLY A 94 -19.76 -3.92 4.39
C GLY A 94 -18.76 -4.20 3.26
N LYS A 95 -18.23 -3.15 2.63
CA LYS A 95 -17.18 -3.23 1.58
C LYS A 95 -15.84 -2.68 2.06
N GLN A 96 -15.72 -2.26 3.32
CA GLN A 96 -14.52 -1.62 3.83
C GLN A 96 -13.61 -2.63 4.52
N ASP A 97 -12.32 -2.59 4.21
CA ASP A 97 -11.30 -3.37 4.91
C ASP A 97 -11.06 -2.77 6.31
N LEU A 98 -11.18 -3.61 7.34
CA LEU A 98 -10.93 -3.23 8.73
C LEU A 98 -9.64 -3.86 9.25
N LEU A 99 -9.45 -5.15 8.99
CA LEU A 99 -8.23 -5.89 9.29
C LEU A 99 -7.69 -6.53 8.03
N LEU A 100 -6.38 -6.50 7.87
CA LEU A 100 -5.67 -7.21 6.82
C LEU A 100 -4.50 -8.00 7.41
N PHE A 101 -4.34 -9.23 6.95
CA PHE A 101 -3.29 -10.14 7.39
C PHE A 101 -2.29 -10.34 6.25
N PHE A 102 -1.02 -10.02 6.51
CA PHE A 102 0.07 -10.13 5.56
C PHE A 102 1.14 -11.09 6.08
N ARG A 103 1.86 -11.74 5.17
CA ARG A 103 3.11 -12.40 5.54
C ARG A 103 4.11 -11.32 5.93
N GLN A 104 5.00 -11.61 6.88
CA GLN A 104 6.09 -10.68 7.16
C GLN A 104 6.92 -10.48 5.90
N ASP A 105 7.28 -9.22 5.63
CA ASP A 105 8.13 -8.86 4.50
C ASP A 105 9.55 -9.40 4.71
N GLU A 106 10.14 -9.96 3.65
CA GLU A 106 11.52 -10.44 3.60
C GLU A 106 12.41 -9.44 2.85
N GLY A 107 13.70 -9.42 3.16
CA GLY A 107 14.65 -8.47 2.55
C GLY A 107 14.70 -7.10 3.24
N GLN A 108 15.25 -6.12 2.53
CA GLN A 108 15.44 -4.74 3.00
C GLN A 108 14.55 -3.77 2.24
N ARG A 109 14.10 -2.70 2.91
CA ARG A 109 13.28 -1.69 2.24
C ARG A 109 14.11 -0.86 1.25
N ALA A 110 13.52 -0.57 0.10
CA ALA A 110 14.19 0.18 -0.96
C ALA A 110 14.56 1.60 -0.55
N ASP A 111 13.78 2.27 0.30
CA ASP A 111 14.11 3.60 0.81
C ASP A 111 15.30 3.58 1.79
N GLU A 112 15.42 2.54 2.61
CA GLU A 112 16.56 2.36 3.52
C GLU A 112 17.86 2.07 2.73
N LEU A 113 17.78 1.17 1.75
CA LEU A 113 18.90 0.87 0.84
C LEU A 113 19.32 2.12 0.05
N LEU A 114 18.36 2.85 -0.51
CA LEU A 114 18.64 4.06 -1.29
C LEU A 114 19.23 5.15 -0.40
N SER A 115 18.74 5.30 0.83
CA SER A 115 19.30 6.25 1.80
C SER A 115 20.76 5.97 2.11
N ALA A 116 21.12 4.68 2.28
CA ALA A 116 22.50 4.28 2.52
C ALA A 116 23.38 4.62 1.32
N ALA A 117 22.98 4.22 0.11
CA ALA A 117 23.73 4.49 -1.12
C ALA A 117 23.95 6.00 -1.35
N LEU A 118 22.92 6.82 -1.14
CA LEU A 118 23.02 8.27 -1.31
C LEU A 118 23.93 8.93 -0.26
N ARG A 119 23.91 8.45 1.00
CA ARG A 119 24.82 8.93 2.05
C ARG A 119 26.27 8.61 1.75
N ASP A 120 26.52 7.46 1.12
CA ASP A 120 27.86 7.02 0.72
C ASP A 120 28.31 7.65 -0.61
N GLY A 121 27.46 8.44 -1.27
CA GLY A 121 27.73 9.03 -2.59
C GLY A 121 27.72 8.02 -3.74
N ASP A 122 27.21 6.81 -3.52
CA ASP A 122 27.11 5.75 -4.52
C ASP A 122 25.84 5.93 -5.37
N PHE A 123 25.89 6.87 -6.30
CA PHE A 123 24.79 7.15 -7.22
C PHE A 123 24.52 6.02 -8.22
N ASP A 124 25.50 5.17 -8.50
CA ASP A 124 25.31 4.02 -9.38
C ASP A 124 24.45 2.97 -8.69
N GLU A 125 24.72 2.67 -7.43
CA GLU A 125 23.86 1.79 -6.62
C GLU A 125 22.49 2.42 -6.39
N GLY A 126 22.42 3.72 -6.09
CA GLY A 126 21.14 4.43 -5.99
C GLY A 126 20.29 4.32 -7.26
N ARG A 127 20.93 4.39 -8.44
CA ARG A 127 20.26 4.19 -9.73
C ARG A 127 19.78 2.75 -9.92
N LYS A 128 20.57 1.75 -9.51
CA LYS A 128 20.14 0.33 -9.55
C LYS A 128 18.92 0.10 -8.68
N ILE A 129 18.91 0.63 -7.45
CA ILE A 129 17.76 0.51 -6.52
C ILE A 129 16.51 1.15 -7.14
N CYS A 130 16.62 2.38 -7.66
CA CYS A 130 15.53 3.03 -8.39
C CYS A 130 15.04 2.19 -9.59
N GLY A 131 15.98 1.60 -10.34
CA GLY A 131 15.68 0.71 -11.46
C GLY A 131 14.86 -0.51 -11.03
N ARG A 132 15.21 -1.15 -9.92
CA ARG A 132 14.48 -2.31 -9.36
C ARG A 132 13.07 -1.93 -8.92
N VAL A 133 12.91 -0.80 -8.23
CA VAL A 133 11.59 -0.25 -7.84
C VAL A 133 10.73 0.00 -9.09
N GLY A 134 11.29 0.64 -10.11
CA GLY A 134 10.58 0.88 -11.37
C GLY A 134 10.20 -0.41 -12.09
N GLN A 135 11.09 -1.40 -12.10
CA GLN A 135 10.86 -2.68 -12.75
C GLN A 135 9.73 -3.48 -12.09
N VAL A 136 9.73 -3.62 -10.76
CA VAL A 136 8.66 -4.33 -10.06
C VAL A 136 7.31 -3.61 -10.19
N LEU A 137 7.30 -2.27 -10.15
CA LEU A 137 6.08 -1.49 -10.39
C LEU A 137 5.53 -1.71 -11.81
N GLY A 138 6.40 -1.69 -12.82
CA GLY A 138 6.02 -1.95 -14.20
C GLY A 138 5.48 -3.36 -14.42
N ARG A 139 6.13 -4.38 -13.83
CA ARG A 139 5.66 -5.77 -13.87
C ARG A 139 4.29 -5.92 -13.21
N PHE A 140 4.10 -5.32 -12.03
CA PHE A 140 2.81 -5.28 -11.34
C PHE A 140 1.71 -4.62 -12.20
N HIS A 141 1.98 -3.48 -12.83
CA HIS A 141 0.99 -2.82 -13.70
C HIS A 141 0.66 -3.63 -14.95
N ILE A 142 1.64 -4.34 -15.54
CA ILE A 142 1.40 -5.25 -16.67
C ILE A 142 0.51 -6.42 -16.24
N ASP A 143 0.83 -7.09 -15.14
CA ASP A 143 0.01 -8.18 -14.59
C ASP A 143 -1.42 -7.71 -14.26
N SER A 144 -1.52 -6.56 -13.61
CA SER A 144 -2.80 -5.92 -13.29
C SER A 144 -3.63 -5.67 -14.54
N LEU A 145 -3.02 -5.09 -15.58
CA LEU A 145 -3.69 -4.79 -16.83
C LEU A 145 -4.18 -6.04 -17.55
N ASN A 146 -3.37 -7.10 -17.56
CA ASN A 146 -3.72 -8.39 -18.15
C ASN A 146 -4.90 -9.06 -17.44
N LYS A 147 -4.96 -8.95 -16.10
CA LYS A 147 -6.04 -9.53 -15.30
C LYS A 147 -7.30 -8.66 -15.27
N LYS A 148 -7.14 -7.34 -15.25
CA LYS A 148 -8.25 -6.38 -15.15
C LYS A 148 -7.90 -5.05 -15.82
N SER A 149 -8.17 -4.98 -17.12
CA SER A 149 -8.24 -3.70 -17.82
C SER A 149 -9.50 -2.94 -17.40
N LEU A 150 -9.36 -1.64 -17.19
CA LEU A 150 -10.46 -0.75 -16.84
C LEU A 150 -10.65 0.30 -17.95
N PRO A 151 -11.90 0.76 -18.17
CA PRO A 151 -12.13 1.83 -19.14
C PRO A 151 -11.32 3.08 -18.80
N ASN A 152 -10.71 3.69 -19.82
CA ASN A 152 -10.06 4.98 -19.68
C ASN A 152 -11.11 6.05 -19.31
N ASP A 153 -10.79 6.90 -18.34
CA ASP A 153 -11.71 7.94 -17.83
C ASP A 153 -10.96 9.28 -17.73
N GLU A 154 -10.27 9.65 -18.82
CA GLU A 154 -9.37 10.81 -18.87
C GLU A 154 -10.09 12.11 -18.51
N ARG A 155 -11.37 12.22 -18.89
CA ARG A 155 -12.22 13.37 -18.53
C ARG A 155 -12.34 13.52 -17.02
N LYS A 156 -12.60 12.43 -16.29
CA LYS A 156 -12.73 12.50 -14.82
C LYS A 156 -11.41 12.69 -14.12
N TRP A 157 -10.33 12.08 -14.60
CA TRP A 157 -9.00 12.33 -14.03
C TRP A 157 -8.60 13.79 -14.20
N ASN A 158 -8.82 14.36 -15.39
CA ASN A 158 -8.59 15.79 -15.63
C ASN A 158 -9.50 16.69 -14.79
N ALA A 159 -10.76 16.30 -14.56
CA ALA A 159 -11.66 17.02 -13.66
C ALA A 159 -11.23 16.94 -12.18
N ARG A 160 -10.72 15.78 -11.74
CA ARG A 160 -10.14 15.62 -10.39
C ARG A 160 -8.92 16.51 -10.22
N LEU A 161 -8.02 16.53 -11.21
CA LEU A 161 -6.85 17.42 -11.19
C LEU A 161 -7.27 18.88 -11.09
N LYS A 162 -8.26 19.31 -11.87
CA LYS A 162 -8.84 20.66 -11.74
C LYS A 162 -9.38 20.93 -10.33
N SER A 163 -10.12 19.99 -9.76
CA SER A 163 -10.66 20.14 -8.40
C SER A 163 -9.55 20.27 -7.34
N LEU A 164 -8.42 19.59 -7.52
CA LEU A 164 -7.25 19.74 -6.65
C LEU A 164 -6.57 21.10 -6.85
N GLU A 165 -6.40 21.54 -8.10
CA GLU A 165 -5.85 22.87 -8.44
C GLU A 165 -6.67 23.99 -7.78
N ASP A 166 -7.99 23.95 -7.93
CA ASP A 166 -8.93 24.91 -7.36
C ASP A 166 -8.82 24.97 -5.81
N ARG A 167 -8.52 23.83 -5.16
CA ARG A 167 -8.38 23.73 -3.70
C ARG A 167 -7.02 24.18 -3.18
N VAL A 168 -5.96 23.95 -3.95
CA VAL A 168 -4.58 24.28 -3.56
C VAL A 168 -4.25 25.75 -3.88
N LEU A 169 -5.14 26.48 -4.57
CA LEU A 169 -4.96 27.88 -4.97
C LEU A 169 -3.61 28.10 -5.69
N SER A 170 -3.16 27.11 -6.47
CA SER A 170 -1.94 27.24 -7.23
C SER A 170 -2.17 28.22 -8.38
N ASN A 171 -1.37 29.28 -8.45
CA ASN A 171 -1.43 30.26 -9.55
C ASN A 171 -0.83 29.75 -10.87
N THR A 172 -0.37 28.50 -10.90
CA THR A 172 0.30 27.89 -12.05
C THR A 172 -0.31 26.52 -12.34
N LEU A 173 -0.55 26.20 -13.61
CA LEU A 173 -0.93 24.86 -14.06
C LEU A 173 0.33 24.00 -14.19
N TRP A 174 0.44 22.93 -13.41
CA TRP A 174 1.64 22.07 -13.36
C TRP A 174 1.48 20.70 -14.04
N ARG A 175 0.45 20.50 -14.89
CA ARG A 175 0.11 19.16 -15.39
C ARG A 175 -0.02 19.06 -16.90
N ALA A 176 0.40 17.91 -17.41
CA ALA A 176 -0.06 17.41 -18.70
C ALA A 176 -1.46 16.77 -18.52
N PRO A 177 -2.45 17.09 -19.38
CA PRO A 177 -3.75 16.45 -19.31
C PRO A 177 -3.62 14.96 -19.66
N HIS A 178 -4.43 14.13 -18.99
CA HIS A 178 -4.56 12.74 -19.40
C HIS A 178 -5.18 12.68 -20.79
N SER A 179 -4.55 11.92 -21.68
CA SER A 179 -5.05 11.61 -23.01
C SER A 179 -5.87 10.31 -23.01
N TYR A 180 -6.57 10.04 -24.11
CA TYR A 180 -7.28 8.78 -24.32
C TYR A 180 -6.37 7.54 -24.28
N ASN A 181 -5.05 7.71 -24.44
CA ASN A 181 -4.05 6.64 -24.32
C ASN A 181 -3.60 6.37 -22.88
N THR A 182 -4.07 7.16 -21.90
CA THR A 182 -3.75 6.93 -20.49
C THR A 182 -4.51 5.70 -20.00
N LEU A 183 -3.78 4.61 -19.73
CA LEU A 183 -4.37 3.34 -19.31
C LEU A 183 -4.78 3.33 -17.84
N ALA A 184 -5.85 2.59 -17.55
CA ALA A 184 -6.30 2.26 -16.20
C ALA A 184 -6.36 0.76 -15.95
N THR A 185 -5.94 0.39 -14.74
CA THR A 185 -6.10 -0.94 -14.16
C THR A 185 -6.16 -0.79 -12.63
N ILE A 186 -6.19 -1.90 -11.90
CA ILE A 186 -5.98 -1.90 -10.45
C ILE A 186 -4.57 -1.35 -10.17
N THR A 187 -4.50 -0.21 -9.50
CA THR A 187 -3.25 0.41 -9.06
C THR A 187 -2.98 0.12 -7.58
N HIS A 188 -1.76 0.36 -7.13
CA HIS A 188 -1.37 0.16 -5.73
C HIS A 188 -2.02 1.20 -4.81
N ARG A 189 -2.19 2.45 -5.26
CA ARG A 189 -2.87 3.57 -4.54
C ARG A 189 -2.19 4.10 -3.28
N ASN A 190 -1.27 3.34 -2.71
CA ASN A 190 -0.46 3.68 -1.54
C ASN A 190 1.04 3.43 -1.80
N PHE A 191 1.50 3.69 -3.03
CA PHE A 191 2.87 3.37 -3.46
C PHE A 191 3.88 4.42 -3.01
N GLY A 192 5.10 3.97 -2.71
CA GLY A 192 6.27 4.77 -2.37
C GLY A 192 7.50 3.85 -2.27
N LEU A 193 8.70 4.41 -2.09
CA LEU A 193 9.93 3.61 -1.98
C LEU A 193 9.87 2.64 -0.77
N GLN A 194 9.23 3.07 0.32
CA GLN A 194 8.99 2.27 1.51
C GLN A 194 8.08 1.05 1.29
N ALA A 195 7.32 1.03 0.20
CA ALA A 195 6.43 -0.08 -0.13
C ALA A 195 7.15 -1.17 -0.94
N VAL A 196 8.46 -1.06 -1.18
CA VAL A 196 9.22 -2.06 -1.93
C VAL A 196 10.27 -2.68 -1.04
N TYR A 197 10.23 -4.01 -0.97
CA TYR A 197 11.27 -4.82 -0.33
C TYR A 197 12.11 -5.50 -1.39
N ILE A 198 13.41 -5.54 -1.14
CA ILE A 198 14.45 -6.07 -2.01
C ILE A 198 15.16 -7.20 -1.27
N ASP A 199 15.15 -8.38 -1.86
CA ASP A 199 15.88 -9.55 -1.37
C ASP A 199 16.65 -10.20 -2.53
N GLY A 200 17.99 -10.21 -2.45
CA GLY A 200 18.84 -10.63 -3.56
C GLY A 200 18.52 -9.86 -4.85
N ASP A 201 18.07 -10.59 -5.88
CA ASP A 201 17.63 -10.04 -7.18
C ASP A 201 16.11 -9.80 -7.25
N GLU A 202 15.35 -10.30 -6.28
CA GLU A 202 13.90 -10.18 -6.25
C GLU A 202 13.45 -8.87 -5.61
N ALA A 203 12.30 -8.37 -6.04
CA ALA A 203 11.66 -7.21 -5.44
C ALA A 203 10.16 -7.47 -5.36
N VAL A 204 9.56 -7.12 -4.22
CA VAL A 204 8.12 -7.30 -3.98
C VAL A 204 7.53 -6.00 -3.47
N ILE A 205 6.31 -5.69 -3.90
CA ILE A 205 5.56 -4.54 -3.44
C ILE A 205 4.71 -4.97 -2.24
N THR A 206 4.78 -4.22 -1.16
CA THR A 206 4.12 -4.45 0.13
C THR A 206 3.15 -3.31 0.42
N CYS A 207 2.60 -3.20 1.63
CA CYS A 207 1.64 -2.15 1.99
C CYS A 207 0.40 -2.12 1.07
N CYS A 208 -0.03 -3.30 0.59
CA CYS A 208 -1.10 -3.49 -0.37
C CYS A 208 -2.49 -3.24 0.26
N HIS A 209 -2.77 -1.98 0.55
CA HIS A 209 -4.05 -1.46 1.03
C HIS A 209 -4.17 0.01 0.64
N ASP A 210 -5.36 0.59 0.81
CA ASP A 210 -5.54 1.99 0.48
C ASP A 210 -4.82 2.92 1.48
N GLY A 211 -4.35 4.07 1.00
CA GLY A 211 -3.73 5.09 1.85
C GLY A 211 -4.78 6.02 2.48
N ILE A 212 -4.50 6.56 3.67
CA ILE A 212 -5.34 7.56 4.35
C ILE A 212 -5.78 8.71 3.42
N PRO A 213 -4.92 9.26 2.51
CA PRO A 213 -5.35 10.32 1.61
C PRO A 213 -6.54 9.96 0.72
N ASN A 214 -6.70 8.69 0.34
CA ASN A 214 -7.81 8.24 -0.50
C ASN A 214 -9.12 8.15 0.29
N ALA A 215 -9.06 7.93 1.61
CA ALA A 215 -10.24 8.00 2.48
C ALA A 215 -10.71 9.45 2.72
N ILE A 216 -9.80 10.42 2.73
CA ILE A 216 -10.11 11.86 2.91
C ILE A 216 -10.69 12.48 1.63
N LEU A 217 -10.21 12.05 0.47
CA LEU A 217 -10.69 12.48 -0.84
C LEU A 217 -11.22 11.29 -1.63
N PRO A 218 -12.44 10.79 -1.28
CA PRO A 218 -13.00 9.57 -1.82
C PRO A 218 -12.95 9.50 -3.34
N THR A 219 -12.69 8.31 -3.84
CA THR A 219 -12.59 8.02 -5.26
C THR A 219 -13.96 8.12 -5.93
N SER A 220 -14.01 8.81 -7.08
CA SER A 220 -15.16 8.70 -7.98
C SER A 220 -15.03 7.52 -8.95
N ARG A 221 -13.82 6.97 -9.17
CA ARG A 221 -13.46 5.74 -9.93
C ARG A 221 -11.94 5.46 -9.88
N ASP A 222 -11.50 4.40 -10.56
CA ASP A 222 -10.12 3.91 -10.63
C ASP A 222 -9.10 4.96 -11.10
N TYR A 223 -7.84 4.79 -10.69
CA TYR A 223 -6.74 5.72 -10.97
C TYR A 223 -5.92 5.29 -12.18
N PRO A 224 -5.35 6.24 -12.95
CA PRO A 224 -4.41 5.90 -14.00
C PRO A 224 -3.12 5.35 -13.38
N VAL A 225 -2.48 4.37 -14.04
CA VAL A 225 -1.25 3.72 -13.56
C VAL A 225 -0.11 4.70 -13.26
N ILE A 226 -0.07 5.81 -14.01
CA ILE A 226 0.90 6.88 -13.83
C ILE A 226 0.86 7.51 -12.43
N ARG A 227 -0.25 7.34 -11.69
CA ARG A 227 -0.35 7.81 -10.31
C ARG A 227 0.66 7.12 -9.39
N ASP A 228 0.81 5.80 -9.49
CA ASP A 228 1.76 5.09 -8.63
C ASP A 228 3.21 5.48 -8.99
N LEU A 229 3.50 5.69 -10.29
CA LEU A 229 4.79 6.21 -10.72
C LEU A 229 5.07 7.61 -10.16
N ALA A 230 4.09 8.51 -10.23
CA ALA A 230 4.20 9.83 -9.65
C ALA A 230 4.41 9.77 -8.13
N ALA A 231 3.78 8.82 -7.43
CA ALA A 231 4.00 8.58 -6.01
C ALA A 231 5.42 8.07 -5.72
N ALA A 232 5.99 7.22 -6.59
CA ALA A 232 7.39 6.80 -6.51
C ALA A 232 8.36 7.99 -6.62
N TYR A 233 8.16 8.86 -7.62
CA TYR A 233 8.96 10.08 -7.78
C TYR A 233 8.82 11.03 -6.58
N ARG A 234 7.60 11.18 -6.05
CA ARG A 234 7.38 12.00 -4.86
C ARG A 234 8.13 11.43 -3.66
N SER A 235 8.09 10.11 -3.47
CA SER A 235 8.81 9.42 -2.39
C SER A 235 10.32 9.59 -2.53
N LEU A 236 10.87 9.52 -3.75
CA LEU A 236 12.29 9.80 -4.02
C LEU A 236 12.65 11.24 -3.66
N ALA A 237 11.84 12.21 -4.09
CA ALA A 237 12.08 13.62 -3.79
C ALA A 237 12.07 13.88 -2.28
N VAL A 238 11.11 13.32 -1.52
CA VAL A 238 11.11 13.42 -0.04
C VAL A 238 12.41 12.88 0.53
N LEU A 239 12.85 11.70 0.09
CA LEU A 239 14.06 11.07 0.60
C LEU A 239 15.30 11.94 0.33
N CYS A 240 15.43 12.45 -0.89
CA CYS A 240 16.51 13.37 -1.28
C CYS A 240 16.51 14.64 -0.43
N ASP A 241 15.34 15.27 -0.23
CA ASP A 241 15.19 16.46 0.62
C ASP A 241 15.61 16.17 2.07
N GLU A 242 15.19 15.04 2.65
CA GLU A 242 15.53 14.62 4.01
C GLU A 242 17.04 14.36 4.20
N LEU A 243 17.71 13.92 3.13
CA LEU A 243 19.15 13.65 3.13
C LEU A 243 20.00 14.88 2.75
N GLY A 244 19.37 15.97 2.28
CA GLY A 244 20.09 17.15 1.78
C GLY A 244 20.86 16.88 0.48
N VAL A 245 20.40 15.92 -0.32
CA VAL A 245 21.01 15.55 -1.61
C VAL A 245 20.11 16.07 -2.73
N SER A 246 20.50 17.18 -3.37
CA SER A 246 19.76 17.81 -4.48
C SER A 246 20.36 17.49 -5.83
#